data_AF-A0A3D4X959-F1
#
_entry.id   AF-A0A3D4X959-F1
#
_cell.length_a   1.000
_cell.length_b   1.000
_cell.length_c   1.000
_cell.angle_alpha   90.00
_cell.angle_beta   90.00
_cell.angle_gamma   90.00
#
_symmetry.space_group_name_H-M   'P 1'
#
loop_
_entity.id
_entity.type
_entity.pdbx_description
1 polymer ?
#
loop_
_entity_poly.entity_id
_entity_poly.type
_entity_poly.pdbx_seq_one_letter_code
_entity_poly.pdbx_strand_id
1 'polypeptide(L)'
;MFRMQVRKKCFSRLTNIRSAVILQQKKNECSFWGGDRSMKIRVKKQESRVVFAIISLILLAGLMLTISLCIHSTVDAAETRRYKYYTHILVEKGDSLWDIAGKYTSDEYRSRSQYIEELCRINHLPGQTIYAGEILVIPYYDEEYK
;
A
#
# COMPACT_ATOMS: atom_id res chain seq x y z
N MET A 1 7.26 21.76 -107.43
CA MET A 1 6.69 20.49 -106.94
C MET A 1 6.87 20.50 -105.42
N PHE A 2 5.91 20.71 -104.52
CA PHE A 2 4.45 20.69 -104.51
C PHE A 2 3.95 21.74 -103.48
N ARG A 3 2.76 22.29 -103.76
CA ARG A 3 1.78 22.94 -102.85
C ARG A 3 1.67 22.17 -101.50
N MET A 4 1.19 22.69 -100.36
CA MET A 4 -0.08 23.40 -100.18
C MET A 4 -0.23 23.91 -98.74
N GLN A 5 -0.96 25.02 -98.64
CA GLN A 5 -1.57 25.63 -97.46
C GLN A 5 -2.31 24.65 -96.53
N VAL A 6 -2.48 25.02 -95.24
CA VAL A 6 -3.79 25.40 -94.65
C VAL A 6 -3.69 25.65 -93.14
N ARG A 7 -4.06 26.88 -92.78
CA ARG A 7 -4.69 27.40 -91.53
C ARG A 7 -5.15 26.37 -90.49
N LYS A 8 -4.87 26.63 -89.20
CA LYS A 8 -5.84 26.95 -88.10
C LYS A 8 -5.04 27.63 -86.97
N LYS A 9 -5.08 28.96 -86.81
CA LYS A 9 -6.06 29.76 -86.06
C LYS A 9 -6.17 29.33 -84.58
N CYS A 10 -5.70 30.24 -83.72
CA CYS A 10 -6.24 30.53 -82.39
C CYS A 10 -6.21 29.41 -81.35
N PHE A 11 -5.14 29.31 -80.56
CA PHE A 11 -5.26 28.95 -79.13
C PHE A 11 -4.00 29.24 -78.28
N SER A 12 -3.14 30.20 -78.62
CA SER A 12 -1.89 30.44 -77.86
C SER A 12 -2.03 31.44 -76.69
N ARG A 13 -3.24 31.66 -76.17
CA ARG A 13 -3.47 32.56 -75.01
C ARG A 13 -4.39 32.01 -73.92
N LEU A 14 -4.87 30.76 -74.04
CA LEU A 14 -5.80 30.15 -73.08
C LEU A 14 -5.20 28.98 -72.27
N THR A 15 -3.97 28.55 -72.54
CA THR A 15 -3.31 27.48 -71.77
C THR A 15 -2.68 27.97 -70.46
N ASN A 16 -2.37 29.25 -70.32
CA ASN A 16 -1.75 29.78 -69.09
C ASN A 16 -2.75 30.04 -67.95
N ILE A 17 -4.02 30.32 -68.26
CA ILE A 17 -5.03 30.62 -67.22
C ILE A 17 -5.58 29.33 -66.60
N ARG A 18 -5.80 28.28 -67.41
CA ARG A 18 -6.28 26.97 -66.91
C ARG A 18 -5.27 26.28 -66.00
N SER A 19 -3.98 26.35 -66.32
CA SER A 19 -2.92 25.79 -65.48
C SER A 19 -2.78 26.52 -64.14
N ALA A 20 -2.93 27.86 -64.13
CA ALA A 20 -2.87 28.65 -62.90
C ALA A 20 -4.05 28.36 -61.96
N VAL A 21 -5.26 28.19 -62.49
CA VAL A 21 -6.46 27.87 -61.68
C VAL A 21 -6.37 26.46 -61.06
N ILE A 22 -5.87 25.47 -61.82
CA ILE A 22 -5.65 24.10 -61.33
C ILE A 22 -4.58 24.07 -60.23
N LEU A 23 -3.51 24.86 -60.38
CA LEU A 23 -2.47 24.99 -59.35
C LEU A 23 -2.99 25.70 -58.09
N GLN A 24 -3.90 26.67 -58.22
CA GLN A 24 -4.54 27.34 -57.09
C GLN A 24 -5.44 26.37 -56.30
N GLN A 25 -6.22 25.52 -56.99
CA GLN A 25 -7.07 24.51 -56.35
C GLN A 25 -6.25 23.45 -55.60
N LYS A 26 -5.16 22.96 -56.20
CA LYS A 26 -4.28 21.97 -55.56
C LYS A 26 -3.55 22.52 -54.33
N LYS A 27 -3.25 23.83 -54.33
CA LYS A 27 -2.65 24.54 -53.18
C LYS A 27 -3.64 24.67 -52.03
N ASN A 28 -4.92 24.91 -52.33
CA ASN A 28 -6.00 25.02 -51.34
C ASN A 28 -6.35 23.68 -50.69
N GLU A 29 -6.30 22.57 -51.44
CA GLU A 29 -6.47 21.21 -50.90
C GLU A 29 -5.28 20.78 -50.02
N CYS A 30 -4.04 21.14 -50.39
CA CYS A 30 -2.86 20.89 -49.55
C CYS A 30 -2.81 21.74 -48.27
N SER A 31 -3.41 22.92 -48.25
CA SER A 31 -3.55 23.72 -47.02
C SER A 31 -4.65 23.21 -46.07
N PHE A 32 -5.57 22.37 -46.55
CA PHE A 32 -6.70 21.87 -45.75
C PHE A 32 -6.37 20.60 -44.96
N TRP A 33 -5.42 19.79 -45.42
CA TRP A 33 -4.95 18.55 -44.74
C TRP A 33 -3.71 18.73 -43.85
N GLY A 34 -3.30 19.98 -43.58
CA GLY A 34 -2.09 20.28 -42.82
C GLY A 34 -2.30 20.55 -41.32
N GLY A 35 -3.53 20.46 -40.81
CA GLY A 35 -3.89 21.19 -39.59
C GLY A 35 -4.73 20.46 -38.54
N ASP A 36 -4.47 19.19 -38.20
CA ASP A 36 -5.08 18.64 -36.96
C ASP A 36 -4.36 17.43 -36.31
N ARG A 37 -3.04 17.26 -36.49
CA ARG A 37 -2.29 16.20 -35.76
C ARG A 37 -1.22 16.69 -34.80
N SER A 38 -0.72 17.91 -34.97
CA SER A 38 0.40 18.43 -34.15
C SER A 38 -0.03 18.99 -32.78
N MET A 39 -1.26 19.52 -32.64
CA MET A 39 -1.72 20.12 -31.37
C MET A 39 -2.23 19.09 -30.35
N LYS A 40 -2.80 17.97 -30.79
CA LYS A 40 -3.26 16.90 -29.89
C LYS A 40 -2.12 16.14 -29.22
N ILE A 41 -0.92 16.14 -29.79
CA ILE A 41 0.25 15.43 -29.23
C ILE A 41 0.90 16.23 -28.09
N ARG A 42 0.90 17.57 -28.16
CA ARG A 42 1.45 18.43 -27.10
C ARG A 42 0.54 18.52 -25.88
N VAL A 43 -0.77 18.61 -26.09
CA VAL A 43 -1.77 18.54 -25.02
C VAL A 43 -1.81 17.13 -24.42
N LYS A 44 -1.83 16.04 -25.21
CA LYS A 44 -1.71 14.67 -24.65
C LYS A 44 -0.43 14.44 -23.85
N LYS A 45 0.70 15.05 -24.23
CA LYS A 45 1.97 14.93 -23.52
C LYS A 45 1.98 15.72 -22.21
N GLN A 46 1.22 16.81 -22.12
CA GLN A 46 1.08 17.64 -20.92
C GLN A 46 0.04 17.04 -19.95
N GLU A 47 -1.09 16.57 -20.46
CA GLU A 47 -2.08 15.76 -19.72
C GLU A 47 -1.44 14.48 -19.19
N SER A 48 -0.64 13.79 -20.01
CA SER A 48 0.08 12.58 -19.59
C SER A 48 1.10 12.87 -18.48
N ARG A 49 1.79 14.02 -18.48
CA ARG A 49 2.69 14.41 -17.40
C ARG A 49 1.94 14.67 -16.08
N VAL A 50 0.78 15.32 -16.15
CA VAL A 50 -0.07 15.55 -14.98
C VAL A 50 -0.67 14.24 -14.46
N VAL A 51 -1.13 13.36 -15.36
CA VAL A 51 -1.63 12.03 -14.99
C VAL A 51 -0.53 11.17 -14.35
N PHE A 52 0.69 11.16 -14.90
CA PHE A 52 1.81 10.46 -14.27
C PHE A 52 2.20 11.07 -12.92
N ALA A 53 2.12 12.40 -12.77
CA ALA A 53 2.36 13.07 -11.49
C ALA A 53 1.28 12.72 -10.44
N ILE A 54 0.00 12.66 -10.84
CA ILE A 54 -1.11 12.27 -9.96
C ILE A 54 -1.00 10.79 -9.58
N ILE A 55 -0.70 9.90 -10.53
CA ILE A 55 -0.49 8.47 -10.24
C ILE A 55 0.69 8.29 -9.30
N SER A 56 1.81 8.98 -9.55
CA SER A 56 2.99 8.97 -8.66
C SER A 56 2.63 9.44 -7.25
N LEU A 57 1.84 10.51 -7.13
CA LEU A 57 1.36 11.03 -5.85
C LEU A 57 0.45 10.04 -5.11
N ILE A 58 -0.47 9.38 -5.83
CA ILE A 58 -1.36 8.35 -5.27
C ILE A 58 -0.55 7.13 -4.81
N LEU A 59 0.44 6.69 -5.59
CA LEU A 59 1.34 5.60 -5.21
C LEU A 59 2.17 5.96 -3.97
N LEU A 60 2.69 7.19 -3.91
CA LEU A 60 3.44 7.68 -2.76
C LEU A 60 2.54 7.78 -1.51
N ALA A 61 1.31 8.29 -1.65
CA ALA A 61 0.33 8.37 -0.57
C ALA A 61 -0.12 6.97 -0.11
N GLY A 62 -0.33 6.04 -1.03
CA GLY A 62 -0.63 4.64 -0.73
C GLY A 62 0.53 3.97 0.00
N LEU A 63 1.77 4.19 -0.44
CA LEU A 63 2.97 3.72 0.25
C LEU A 63 3.04 4.28 1.68
N MET A 64 2.86 5.59 1.85
CA MET A 64 2.83 6.24 3.17
C MET A 64 1.72 5.68 4.07
N LEU A 65 0.53 5.40 3.52
CA LEU A 65 -0.58 4.81 4.26
C LEU A 65 -0.27 3.36 4.67
N THR A 66 0.31 2.55 3.78
CA THR A 66 0.72 1.17 4.10
C THR A 66 1.80 1.13 5.17
N ILE A 67 2.81 2.01 5.09
CA ILE A 67 3.85 2.14 6.11
C ILE A 67 3.23 2.58 7.45
N SER A 68 2.30 3.54 7.43
CA SER A 68 1.62 4.01 8.64
C SER A 68 0.78 2.93 9.31
N LEU A 69 0.11 2.06 8.53
CA LEU A 69 -0.63 0.91 9.06
C LEU A 69 0.30 -0.18 9.62
N CYS A 70 1.46 -0.40 9.01
CA CYS A 70 2.48 -1.32 9.53
C CYS A 70 3.16 -0.82 10.82
N ILE A 71 3.29 0.50 10.99
CA ILE A 71 3.85 1.09 12.22
C ILE A 71 2.81 1.10 13.35
N HIS A 72 1.52 1.20 13.04
CA HIS A 72 0.46 1.17 14.07
C HIS A 72 0.34 -0.20 14.78
N SER A 73 0.81 -1.29 14.15
CA SER A 73 0.95 -2.60 14.81
C SER A 73 2.17 -2.69 15.75
N THR A 74 2.97 -1.63 15.87
CA THR A 74 4.15 -1.58 16.75
C THR A 74 4.15 -0.35 17.66
N VAL A 75 2.99 0.28 17.87
CA VAL A 75 2.82 1.16 19.04
C VAL A 75 2.58 0.23 20.24
N ASP A 76 3.60 -0.55 20.57
CA ASP A 76 3.78 -0.93 21.96
C ASP A 76 3.85 0.41 22.68
N ALA A 77 2.82 0.69 23.47
CA ALA A 77 2.86 1.77 24.42
C ALA A 77 4.21 1.70 25.16
N ALA A 78 4.63 2.80 25.76
CA ALA A 78 5.72 2.76 26.74
C ALA A 78 5.27 1.93 27.97
N GLU A 79 4.96 0.65 27.77
CA GLU A 79 4.89 -0.36 28.80
C GLU A 79 6.33 -0.52 29.27
N THR A 80 6.55 -0.13 30.52
CA THR A 80 7.60 -0.71 31.35
C THR A 80 7.68 -2.19 31.01
N ARG A 81 8.73 -2.59 30.26
CA ARG A 81 8.88 -3.98 29.80
C ARG A 81 9.01 -4.86 31.02
N ARG A 82 7.90 -5.48 31.42
CA ARG A 82 7.87 -6.47 32.49
C ARG A 82 8.19 -7.83 31.91
N TYR A 83 9.21 -8.46 32.48
CA TYR A 83 9.69 -9.76 32.09
C TYR A 83 9.05 -10.83 32.97
N LYS A 84 8.62 -11.92 32.33
CA LYS A 84 7.99 -13.05 33.01
C LYS A 84 9.07 -14.01 33.51
N TYR A 85 9.04 -14.27 34.82
CA TYR A 85 9.93 -15.18 35.51
C TYR A 85 9.16 -16.28 36.21
N TYR A 86 9.86 -17.35 36.59
CA TYR A 86 9.30 -18.47 37.34
C TYR A 86 10.05 -18.63 38.65
N THR A 87 9.31 -18.82 39.73
CA THR A 87 9.86 -19.10 41.06
C THR A 87 9.17 -20.31 41.68
N HIS A 88 9.80 -20.89 42.69
CA HIS A 88 9.30 -22.04 43.43
C HIS A 88 8.73 -21.59 44.77
N ILE A 89 7.54 -22.06 45.12
CA ILE A 89 6.91 -21.84 46.42
C ILE A 89 6.54 -23.18 47.07
N LEU A 90 6.62 -23.24 48.39
CA LEU A 90 6.14 -24.37 49.17
C LEU A 90 4.66 -24.16 49.50
N VAL A 91 3.82 -25.16 49.23
CA VAL A 91 2.40 -25.12 49.59
C VAL A 91 2.24 -25.40 51.08
N GLU A 92 1.61 -24.49 51.80
CA GLU A 92 1.32 -24.67 53.23
C GLU A 92 -0.06 -25.30 53.47
N LYS A 93 -0.27 -25.81 54.69
CA LYS A 93 -1.53 -26.44 55.05
C LYS A 93 -2.66 -25.41 55.06
N GLY A 94 -3.61 -25.58 54.15
CA GLY A 94 -4.79 -24.72 54.03
C GLY A 94 -4.71 -23.73 52.87
N ASP A 95 -3.59 -23.68 52.14
CA ASP A 95 -3.51 -22.92 50.89
C ASP A 95 -4.37 -23.56 49.80
N SER A 96 -5.02 -22.72 49.01
CA SER A 96 -5.64 -23.10 47.74
C SER A 96 -4.93 -22.41 46.58
N LEU A 97 -5.07 -22.96 45.36
CA LEU A 97 -4.60 -22.27 44.15
C LEU A 97 -5.23 -20.87 44.00
N TRP A 98 -6.44 -20.68 44.53
CA TRP A 98 -7.11 -19.39 44.49
C TRP A 98 -6.43 -18.36 45.39
N ASP A 99 -5.96 -18.78 46.57
CA ASP A 99 -5.23 -17.92 47.50
C ASP A 99 -3.85 -17.58 46.96
N ILE A 100 -3.15 -18.57 46.39
CA ILE A 100 -1.86 -18.38 45.73
C ILE A 100 -2.01 -17.42 44.54
N ALA A 101 -3.01 -17.63 43.70
CA ALA A 101 -3.30 -16.72 42.60
C ALA A 101 -3.72 -15.34 43.10
N GLY A 102 -4.37 -15.21 44.25
CA GLY A 102 -4.64 -13.92 44.87
C GLY A 102 -3.39 -13.16 45.31
N LYS A 103 -2.36 -13.89 45.76
CA LYS A 103 -1.10 -13.32 46.25
C LYS A 103 -0.12 -12.98 45.13
N TYR A 104 -0.06 -13.78 44.06
CA TYR A 104 1.00 -13.72 43.04
C TYR A 104 0.51 -13.32 41.64
N THR A 105 -0.79 -13.12 41.42
CA THR A 105 -1.29 -12.59 40.14
C THR A 105 -0.82 -11.15 39.92
N SER A 106 -0.68 -10.78 38.66
CA SER A 106 -0.25 -9.47 38.20
C SER A 106 -1.23 -8.91 37.17
N ASP A 107 -1.17 -7.62 36.89
CA ASP A 107 -2.15 -6.89 36.08
C ASP A 107 -2.20 -7.35 34.61
N GLU A 108 -1.19 -8.09 34.15
CA GLU A 108 -1.11 -8.69 32.81
C GLU A 108 -2.16 -9.77 32.57
N TYR A 109 -2.76 -10.33 33.64
CA TYR A 109 -3.82 -11.32 33.55
C TYR A 109 -5.20 -10.69 33.62
N ARG A 110 -6.08 -11.06 32.69
CA ARG A 110 -7.47 -10.55 32.65
C ARG A 110 -8.32 -11.06 33.82
N SER A 111 -7.97 -12.22 34.36
CA SER A 111 -8.70 -12.85 35.45
C SER A 111 -7.81 -13.83 36.22
N ARG A 112 -8.16 -14.05 37.49
CA ARG A 112 -7.49 -15.03 38.35
C ARG A 112 -7.60 -16.45 37.80
N SER A 113 -8.70 -16.79 37.14
CA SER A 113 -8.91 -18.09 36.52
C SER A 113 -7.87 -18.38 35.42
N GLN A 114 -7.49 -17.37 34.64
CA GLN A 114 -6.46 -17.51 33.61
C GLN A 114 -5.09 -17.82 34.23
N TYR A 115 -4.77 -17.17 35.35
CA TYR A 115 -3.54 -17.46 36.11
C TYR A 115 -3.55 -18.89 36.68
N ILE A 116 -4.68 -19.33 37.25
CA ILE A 116 -4.84 -20.68 37.79
C ILE A 116 -4.69 -21.75 36.70
N GLU A 117 -5.28 -21.54 35.52
CA GLU A 117 -5.13 -22.45 34.38
C GLU A 117 -3.66 -22.59 33.97
N GLU A 118 -2.93 -21.48 33.94
CA GLU A 118 -1.49 -21.50 33.67
C GLU A 118 -0.71 -22.24 34.77
N LEU A 119 -1.03 -22.00 36.05
CA LEU A 119 -0.42 -22.73 37.17
C LEU A 119 -0.62 -24.24 37.05
N CYS A 120 -1.84 -24.68 36.75
CA CYS A 120 -2.15 -26.09 36.54
C CYS A 120 -1.34 -26.67 35.39
N ARG A 121 -1.20 -25.92 34.28
CA ARG A 121 -0.43 -26.36 33.12
C ARG A 121 1.06 -26.49 33.41
N ILE A 122 1.67 -25.50 34.08
CA ILE A 122 3.11 -25.51 34.38
C ILE A 122 3.47 -26.64 35.35
N ASN A 123 2.64 -26.85 36.37
CA ASN A 123 2.88 -27.84 37.41
C ASN A 123 2.30 -29.22 37.10
N HIS A 124 1.73 -29.39 35.90
CA HIS A 124 1.06 -30.63 35.47
C HIS A 124 0.02 -31.14 36.49
N LEU A 125 -0.71 -30.22 37.11
CA LEU A 125 -1.71 -30.57 38.10
C LEU A 125 -2.92 -31.23 37.39
N PRO A 126 -3.45 -32.36 37.89
CA PRO A 126 -4.59 -33.05 37.30
C PRO A 126 -5.91 -32.26 37.45
N GLY A 127 -5.87 -31.13 38.15
CA GLY A 127 -6.99 -30.24 38.42
C GLY A 127 -6.53 -29.07 39.29
N GLN A 128 -7.44 -28.50 40.07
CA GLN A 128 -7.12 -27.39 40.98
C GLN A 128 -6.75 -27.83 42.41
N THR A 129 -6.47 -29.13 42.60
CA THR A 129 -6.13 -29.70 43.90
C THR A 129 -4.62 -29.64 44.11
N ILE A 130 -4.21 -29.13 45.27
CA ILE A 130 -2.81 -29.05 45.71
C ILE A 130 -2.70 -29.59 47.13
N TYR A 131 -1.52 -30.10 47.49
CA TYR A 131 -1.27 -30.69 48.81
C TYR A 131 -0.16 -29.94 49.55
N ALA A 132 -0.31 -29.85 50.87
CA ALA A 132 0.70 -29.24 51.72
C ALA A 132 2.03 -30.00 51.63
N GLY A 133 3.13 -29.27 51.49
CA GLY A 133 4.48 -29.82 51.29
C GLY A 133 4.90 -29.97 49.83
N GLU A 134 4.00 -29.74 48.87
CA GLU A 134 4.35 -29.69 47.45
C GLU A 134 5.08 -28.39 47.10
N ILE A 135 5.96 -28.46 46.11
CA ILE A 135 6.62 -27.29 45.54
C ILE A 135 5.92 -26.94 44.23
N LEU A 136 5.38 -25.73 44.14
CA LEU A 136 4.77 -25.21 42.92
C LEU A 136 5.69 -24.20 42.25
N VAL A 137 5.78 -24.30 40.94
CA VAL A 137 6.38 -23.29 40.05
C VAL A 137 5.31 -22.26 39.73
N ILE A 138 5.54 -21.00 40.09
CA ILE A 138 4.62 -19.90 39.84
C ILE A 138 5.24 -18.85 38.91
N PRO A 139 4.49 -18.31 37.93
CA PRO A 139 4.93 -17.18 37.15
C PRO A 139 4.74 -15.87 37.92
N TYR A 140 5.72 -14.96 37.80
CA TYR A 140 5.64 -13.58 38.27
C TYR A 140 6.29 -12.62 37.27
N TYR A 141 5.97 -11.34 37.37
CA TYR A 141 6.49 -10.30 36.48
C TYR A 141 7.42 -9.35 37.24
N ASP A 142 8.54 -8.99 36.63
CA ASP A 142 9.53 -8.04 37.16
C ASP A 142 9.93 -7.04 36.08
N GLU A 143 10.26 -5.80 36.47
CA GLU A 143 10.71 -4.75 35.55
C GLU A 143 12.20 -4.88 35.23
N GLU A 144 12.96 -5.53 36.11
CA GLU A 144 14.38 -5.78 35.90
C GLU A 144 14.59 -7.09 35.13
N TYR A 145 15.46 -7.03 34.12
CA TYR A 145 15.90 -8.22 33.40
C TYR A 145 16.93 -9.00 34.25
N LYS A 146 16.50 -10.15 34.77
CA LYS A 146 17.30 -11.14 35.50
C LYS A 146 17.72 -12.31 34.62
#